data_AF-A0A522Q0F7-F1
#
_entry.id   AF-A0A522Q0F7-F1
#
_cell.length_a   1.000
_cell.length_b   1.000
_cell.length_c   1.000
_cell.angle_alpha   90.00
_cell.angle_beta   90.00
_cell.angle_gamma   90.00
#
_symmetry.space_group_name_H-M   'P 1'
#
loop_
_entity.id
_entity.type
_entity.pdbx_description
1 polymer ?
#
loop_
_entity_poly.entity_id
_entity_poly.type
_entity_poly.pdbx_seq_one_letter_code
_entity_poly.pdbx_strand_id
1 'polypeptide(L)'
;MSDRVIRPREIIVVLCAVAVAGIGATLLLRHHYTRTRAASGPLSVVRSPLVPIPDRAAYNEKMLELANLPPRDGCAQAPSAATPEAARKRAYRTDTRSRPVAFVTKEAVLRPCPQALWPAHAPYPEAGAILPFKRIVAYYGNFYSTRMGILGEYPPDKVLSMLSSVAASWAAADPSTPVVPAVDYIVVSAQGIPGRDGKYRLRMPSSQIEKATSLADRINGLVFLDVQPGWSTVEVEAPRLASYLKRPNVELALDPEFALTDGKRPGAWVGTLGAADINFAARFLAQIVHENKLPPKILVVHRFTERMVTDFRAIKPLPEVEIVMDMDGFGAPALKTSTYKSYIARQPVQFTGFKLFYNNDVRIGQHLMTPAEILRLSPRPSYIMYQ
;
A
#
# COMPACT_ATOMS: atom_id res chain seq x y z
N MET A 1 62.92 -26.48 -12.39
CA MET A 1 63.10 -27.49 -13.44
C MET A 1 61.72 -27.91 -13.94
N SER A 2 61.52 -27.78 -15.26
CA SER A 2 60.38 -28.18 -16.08
C SER A 2 59.07 -27.41 -15.87
N ASP A 3 58.87 -26.28 -16.55
CA ASP A 3 58.37 -26.12 -17.93
C ASP A 3 56.89 -26.52 -18.13
N ARG A 4 56.04 -25.52 -18.42
CA ARG A 4 55.43 -25.35 -19.77
C ARG A 4 54.61 -24.06 -19.91
N VAL A 5 55.16 -23.17 -20.73
CA VAL A 5 54.58 -22.51 -21.92
C VAL A 5 53.29 -21.67 -21.79
N ILE A 6 53.48 -20.39 -22.12
CA ILE A 6 52.51 -19.33 -22.43
C ILE A 6 52.19 -19.35 -23.94
N ARG A 7 50.93 -19.15 -24.36
CA ARG A 7 50.51 -17.96 -25.15
C ARG A 7 49.00 -17.89 -25.51
N PRO A 8 48.46 -16.67 -25.71
CA PRO A 8 47.03 -16.34 -25.78
C PRO A 8 46.54 -16.01 -27.21
N ARG A 9 45.21 -15.95 -27.39
CA ARG A 9 44.42 -15.30 -28.47
C ARG A 9 42.94 -15.67 -28.19
N GLU A 10 41.90 -14.83 -28.27
CA GLU A 10 41.62 -13.74 -29.21
C GLU A 10 40.82 -12.61 -28.55
N ILE A 11 41.22 -11.39 -28.88
CA ILE A 11 40.49 -10.13 -28.73
C ILE A 11 39.90 -9.85 -30.11
N ILE A 12 38.59 -9.63 -30.22
CA ILE A 12 37.98 -9.02 -31.40
C ILE A 12 37.37 -7.68 -30.98
N VAL A 13 38.01 -6.63 -31.48
CA VAL A 13 37.55 -5.25 -31.56
C VAL A 13 36.72 -5.13 -32.84
N VAL A 14 35.54 -4.51 -32.77
CA VAL A 14 34.91 -3.87 -33.93
C VAL A 14 34.51 -2.46 -33.52
N LEU A 15 35.25 -1.49 -34.06
CA LEU A 15 34.99 -0.06 -33.99
C LEU A 15 35.49 0.52 -35.32
N CYS A 16 34.59 0.97 -36.20
CA CYS A 16 34.81 2.04 -37.17
C CYS A 16 33.58 2.25 -38.08
N ALA A 17 33.01 3.45 -38.02
CA ALA A 17 32.70 4.24 -39.22
C ALA A 17 32.65 5.72 -38.79
N VAL A 18 33.54 6.52 -39.38
CA VAL A 18 33.65 7.98 -39.23
C VAL A 18 33.50 8.60 -40.62
N ALA A 19 32.72 9.69 -40.66
CA ALA A 19 32.72 10.83 -41.60
C ALA A 19 32.39 10.61 -43.10
N VAL A 20 31.50 11.45 -43.64
CA VAL A 20 31.81 12.71 -44.38
C VAL A 20 30.51 13.25 -44.99
N ALA A 21 30.19 14.52 -44.78
CA ALA A 21 29.77 15.47 -45.83
C ALA A 21 29.46 16.85 -45.20
N GLY A 22 30.29 17.83 -45.53
CA GLY A 22 30.01 19.25 -45.34
C GLY A 22 29.80 19.94 -46.69
N ILE A 23 29.16 21.11 -46.60
CA ILE A 23 29.16 22.25 -47.53
C ILE A 23 28.26 22.16 -48.77
N GLY A 24 27.19 22.96 -48.75
CA GLY A 24 26.39 23.36 -49.90
C GLY A 24 25.71 24.71 -49.61
N ALA A 25 26.09 25.70 -50.40
CA ALA A 25 25.91 27.14 -50.22
C ALA A 25 24.46 27.67 -50.40
N THR A 26 24.15 28.72 -49.62
CA THR A 26 23.52 30.00 -50.03
C THR A 26 22.41 29.99 -51.10
N LEU A 27 21.17 30.32 -50.74
CA LEU A 27 20.40 31.47 -51.26
C LEU A 27 18.91 31.40 -50.84
N LEU A 28 18.43 32.54 -50.30
CA LEU A 28 17.09 33.15 -50.43
C LEU A 28 16.50 33.58 -49.09
N LEU A 29 16.87 34.80 -48.71
CA LEU A 29 16.06 35.68 -47.89
C LEU A 29 14.71 35.90 -48.56
N ARG A 30 13.62 35.56 -47.86
CA ARG A 30 12.34 36.25 -48.01
C ARG A 30 11.81 36.63 -46.64
N HIS A 31 11.84 37.93 -46.37
CA HIS A 31 11.21 38.56 -45.23
C HIS A 31 9.71 38.22 -45.19
N HIS A 32 9.29 37.50 -44.15
CA HIS A 32 7.94 37.62 -43.63
C HIS A 32 8.00 38.36 -42.30
N TYR A 33 7.66 39.64 -42.38
CA TYR A 33 7.47 40.53 -41.24
C TYR A 33 6.10 40.21 -40.63
N THR A 34 6.04 39.26 -39.69
CA THR A 34 4.86 39.07 -38.85
C THR A 34 5.03 39.85 -37.56
N ARG A 35 4.27 40.94 -37.49
CA ARG A 35 4.12 41.86 -36.37
C ARG A 35 3.56 41.09 -35.16
N THR A 36 4.38 40.70 -34.20
CA THR A 36 3.91 40.18 -32.91
C THR A 36 3.34 41.34 -32.09
N ARG A 37 2.01 41.40 -32.04
CA ARG A 37 1.26 42.29 -31.16
C ARG A 37 1.41 41.73 -29.73
N ALA A 38 2.12 42.45 -28.86
CA ALA A 38 2.14 42.14 -27.43
C ALA A 38 0.73 42.34 -26.87
N ALA A 39 0.03 41.24 -26.59
CA ALA A 39 -1.24 41.24 -25.86
C ALA A 39 -0.93 41.16 -24.37
N SER A 40 -0.84 42.30 -23.71
CA SER A 40 -0.86 42.42 -22.26
C SER A 40 -2.29 42.20 -21.76
N GLY A 41 -2.66 40.93 -21.53
CA GLY A 41 -3.85 40.55 -20.78
C GLY A 41 -3.51 40.34 -19.30
N PRO A 42 -4.42 40.62 -18.36
CA PRO A 42 -4.17 40.37 -16.95
C PRO A 42 -3.99 38.87 -16.72
N LEU A 43 -2.89 38.50 -16.05
CA LEU A 43 -2.64 37.15 -15.55
C LEU A 43 -3.75 36.80 -14.55
N SER A 44 -4.77 36.10 -15.02
CA SER A 44 -5.72 35.41 -14.16
C SER A 44 -4.94 34.30 -13.44
N VAL A 45 -4.59 34.56 -12.18
CA VAL A 45 -4.13 33.51 -11.27
C VAL A 45 -5.29 32.53 -11.13
N VAL A 46 -5.23 31.44 -11.90
CA VAL A 46 -6.07 30.28 -11.68
C VAL A 46 -5.65 29.73 -10.32
N ARG A 47 -6.36 30.14 -9.26
CA ARG A 47 -6.31 29.42 -7.98
C ARG A 47 -6.73 27.99 -8.30
N SER A 48 -5.81 27.04 -8.17
CA SER A 48 -6.17 25.63 -8.12
C SER A 48 -7.34 25.46 -7.16
N PRO A 49 -8.40 24.74 -7.53
CA PRO A 49 -9.50 24.50 -6.60
C PRO A 49 -8.91 23.84 -5.36
N LEU A 50 -9.15 24.46 -4.21
CA LEU A 50 -8.82 23.88 -2.91
C LEU A 50 -9.49 22.50 -2.87
N VAL A 51 -8.68 21.45 -2.86
CA VAL A 51 -9.18 20.08 -2.76
C VAL A 51 -9.99 20.02 -1.46
N PRO A 52 -11.26 19.55 -1.49
CA PRO A 52 -12.09 19.58 -0.29
C PRO A 52 -11.45 18.77 0.83
N ILE A 53 -11.36 19.39 2.02
CA ILE A 53 -11.09 18.67 3.26
C ILE A 53 -12.14 17.54 3.35
N PRO A 54 -11.76 16.29 3.69
CA PRO A 54 -12.71 15.20 3.78
C PRO A 54 -13.88 15.58 4.69
N ASP A 55 -15.11 15.38 4.21
CA ASP A 55 -16.29 15.46 5.07
C ASP A 55 -16.10 14.45 6.21
N ARG A 56 -15.85 14.96 7.41
CA ARG A 56 -15.54 14.13 8.58
C ARG A 56 -16.69 13.20 8.93
N ALA A 57 -17.94 13.60 8.67
CA ALA A 57 -19.09 12.76 8.92
C ALA A 57 -19.10 11.57 7.95
N ALA A 58 -18.98 11.84 6.64
CA ALA A 58 -18.89 10.80 5.61
C ALA A 58 -17.67 9.88 5.80
N TYR A 59 -16.52 10.45 6.20
CA TYR A 59 -15.33 9.67 6.52
C TYR A 59 -15.58 8.72 7.70
N ASN A 60 -16.15 9.23 8.79
CA ASN A 60 -16.47 8.40 9.96
C ASN A 60 -17.48 7.30 9.63
N GLU A 61 -18.50 7.61 8.84
CA GLU A 61 -19.47 6.63 8.35
C GLU A 61 -18.80 5.54 7.51
N LYS A 62 -17.96 5.93 6.55
CA LYS A 62 -17.25 4.98 5.70
C LYS A 62 -16.27 4.11 6.50
N MET A 63 -15.57 4.68 7.49
CA MET A 63 -14.72 3.91 8.40
C MET A 63 -15.51 2.89 9.21
N LEU A 64 -16.71 3.25 9.70
CA LEU A 64 -17.59 2.32 10.41
C LEU A 64 -18.09 1.19 9.50
N GLU A 65 -18.42 1.51 8.24
CA GLU A 65 -18.76 0.52 7.22
C GLU A 65 -17.59 -0.47 6.98
N LEU A 66 -16.37 0.05 6.81
CA LEU A 66 -15.18 -0.78 6.65
C LEU A 66 -14.86 -1.59 7.90
N ALA A 67 -15.15 -1.10 9.11
CA ALA A 67 -14.96 -1.88 10.33
C ALA A 67 -15.76 -3.19 10.29
N ASN A 68 -16.90 -3.20 9.56
CA ASN A 68 -17.75 -4.37 9.28
C ASN A 68 -17.94 -5.24 10.53
N LEU A 69 -18.22 -4.61 11.67
CA LEU A 69 -18.28 -5.30 12.95
C LEU A 69 -19.53 -6.20 12.98
N PRO A 70 -19.40 -7.47 13.38
CA PRO A 70 -20.55 -8.34 13.52
C PRO A 70 -21.50 -7.79 14.60
N PRO A 71 -22.81 -8.08 14.49
CA PRO A 71 -23.76 -7.79 15.56
C PRO A 71 -23.25 -8.32 16.90
N ARG A 72 -23.43 -7.52 17.94
CA ARG A 72 -22.99 -7.83 19.30
C ARG A 72 -24.18 -8.35 20.09
N ASP A 73 -24.28 -9.66 20.22
CA ASP A 73 -25.33 -10.32 20.99
C ASP A 73 -24.89 -10.54 22.44
N GLY A 74 -25.82 -10.47 23.39
CA GLY A 74 -25.57 -10.83 24.80
C GLY A 74 -24.74 -9.81 25.60
N CYS A 75 -24.60 -8.57 25.12
CA CYS A 75 -23.98 -7.48 25.87
C CYS A 75 -24.77 -6.18 25.70
N ALA A 76 -24.72 -5.31 26.72
CA ALA A 76 -25.35 -4.00 26.64
C ALA A 76 -24.55 -3.09 25.71
N GLN A 77 -25.21 -2.56 24.68
CA GLN A 77 -24.61 -1.56 23.79
C GLN A 77 -24.32 -0.28 24.59
N ALA A 78 -23.19 0.36 24.31
CA ALA A 78 -22.86 1.64 24.96
C ALA A 78 -23.91 2.71 24.58
N PRO A 79 -24.39 3.54 25.52
CA PRO A 79 -25.39 4.55 25.22
C PRO A 79 -24.84 5.57 24.22
N SER A 80 -25.49 5.65 23.05
CA SER A 80 -25.19 6.61 21.99
C SER A 80 -25.12 8.03 22.53
N ALA A 81 -24.30 8.90 21.90
CA ALA A 81 -24.29 10.33 22.19
C ALA A 81 -25.64 11.01 21.92
N ALA A 82 -26.54 10.36 21.18
CA ALA A 82 -27.91 10.80 20.93
C ALA A 82 -28.91 10.43 22.06
N THR A 83 -28.49 9.65 23.07
CA THR A 83 -29.36 9.30 24.20
C THR A 83 -29.48 10.51 25.13
N PRO A 84 -30.70 10.99 25.46
CA PRO A 84 -30.90 12.13 26.36
C PRO A 84 -30.13 11.96 27.67
N GLU A 85 -29.48 13.02 28.16
CA GLU A 85 -28.61 12.97 29.35
C GLU A 85 -29.31 12.38 30.59
N ALA A 86 -30.64 12.56 30.67
CA ALA A 86 -31.48 11.99 31.71
C ALA A 86 -31.52 10.44 31.71
N ALA A 87 -31.39 9.80 30.55
CA ALA A 87 -31.33 8.34 30.41
C ALA A 87 -29.92 7.80 30.69
N ARG A 88 -28.86 8.54 30.35
CA ARG A 88 -27.47 8.22 30.75
C ARG A 88 -27.29 8.20 32.27
N LYS A 89 -27.89 9.17 32.99
CA LYS A 89 -27.86 9.22 34.47
C LYS A 89 -28.66 8.09 35.14
N ARG A 90 -29.66 7.53 34.44
CA ARG A 90 -30.51 6.45 34.97
C ARG A 90 -29.81 5.08 34.91
N ALA A 91 -28.93 4.86 33.92
CA ALA A 91 -28.13 3.64 33.80
C ALA A 91 -27.04 3.47 34.89
N TYR A 92 -26.67 4.57 35.58
CA TYR A 92 -25.63 4.57 36.62
C TYR A 92 -26.17 4.64 38.05
N ARG A 93 -27.49 4.67 38.26
CA ARG A 93 -28.09 4.78 39.60
C ARG A 93 -28.39 3.38 40.17
N THR A 94 -27.45 2.82 40.91
CA THR A 94 -27.76 1.80 41.93
C THR A 94 -28.51 2.49 43.07
N ASP A 95 -29.84 2.32 43.12
CA ASP A 95 -30.67 2.89 44.18
C ASP A 95 -30.73 1.92 45.37
N THR A 96 -30.09 2.32 46.47
CA THR A 96 -30.22 1.69 47.79
C THR A 96 -31.44 2.27 48.49
N ARG A 97 -32.61 1.63 48.36
CA ARG A 97 -33.70 1.74 49.35
C ARG A 97 -34.68 0.57 49.27
N SER A 98 -35.19 0.21 50.44
CA SER A 98 -35.74 -1.08 50.82
C SER A 98 -37.28 -1.15 50.78
N ARG A 99 -37.76 -2.35 50.37
CA ARG A 99 -39.11 -2.99 50.52
C ARG A 99 -40.18 -2.73 49.43
N PRO A 100 -41.15 -3.66 49.22
CA PRO A 100 -41.16 -5.12 49.37
C PRO A 100 -41.24 -5.86 48.01
N VAL A 101 -41.17 -7.19 48.07
CA VAL A 101 -40.99 -8.14 46.95
C VAL A 101 -42.07 -8.00 45.87
N ALA A 102 -41.78 -7.23 44.83
CA ALA A 102 -42.26 -7.56 43.49
C ALA A 102 -41.30 -8.61 42.93
N PHE A 103 -41.82 -9.67 42.31
CA PHE A 103 -41.03 -10.55 41.47
C PHE A 103 -40.53 -9.75 40.28
N VAL A 104 -39.42 -9.03 40.48
CA VAL A 104 -38.62 -8.49 39.40
C VAL A 104 -38.00 -9.73 38.78
N THR A 105 -38.55 -10.16 37.64
CA THR A 105 -37.84 -11.03 36.71
C THR A 105 -36.42 -10.49 36.63
N LYS A 106 -35.46 -11.31 37.04
CA LYS A 106 -34.04 -10.98 37.10
C LYS A 106 -33.61 -10.68 35.67
N GLU A 107 -33.87 -9.46 35.18
CA GLU A 107 -33.34 -8.97 33.92
C GLU A 107 -31.85 -9.14 34.06
N ALA A 108 -31.30 -10.08 33.29
CA ALA A 108 -29.89 -10.34 33.28
C ALA A 108 -29.22 -9.02 32.88
N VAL A 109 -28.60 -8.34 33.84
CA VAL A 109 -27.84 -7.12 33.58
C VAL A 109 -26.69 -7.53 32.68
N LEU A 110 -26.88 -7.34 31.38
CA LEU A 110 -25.89 -7.69 30.38
C LEU A 110 -24.65 -6.83 30.61
N ARG A 111 -23.47 -7.46 30.62
CA ARG A 111 -22.20 -6.74 30.72
C ARG A 111 -22.07 -5.79 29.51
N PRO A 112 -21.45 -4.60 29.66
CA PRO A 112 -21.17 -3.74 28.52
C PRO A 112 -20.35 -4.47 27.47
N CYS A 113 -20.67 -4.25 26.20
CA CYS A 113 -19.90 -4.84 25.11
C CYS A 113 -18.44 -4.38 25.15
N PRO A 114 -17.44 -5.28 24.94
CA PRO A 114 -16.04 -4.87 24.81
C PRO A 114 -15.88 -3.78 23.74
N GLN A 115 -15.00 -2.81 23.96
CA GLN A 115 -14.77 -1.76 22.97
C GLN A 115 -14.31 -2.37 21.63
N ALA A 116 -14.85 -1.85 20.51
CA ALA A 116 -14.40 -2.28 19.20
C ALA A 116 -12.96 -1.82 18.95
N LEU A 117 -12.14 -2.68 18.34
CA LEU A 117 -10.79 -2.31 17.91
C LEU A 117 -10.78 -1.47 16.64
N TRP A 118 -11.87 -1.51 15.87
CA TRP A 118 -12.04 -0.80 14.60
C TRP A 118 -13.28 0.11 14.65
N PRO A 119 -13.26 1.26 13.98
CA PRO A 119 -12.10 1.86 13.28
C PRO A 119 -10.94 2.18 14.20
N ALA A 120 -9.70 2.02 13.71
CA ALA A 120 -8.51 2.43 14.43
C ALA A 120 -8.51 3.96 14.57
N HIS A 121 -8.03 4.48 15.71
CA HIS A 121 -7.88 5.92 15.86
C HIS A 121 -6.68 6.41 15.03
N ALA A 122 -6.96 7.24 14.03
CA ALA A 122 -5.97 7.91 13.18
C ALA A 122 -6.41 9.36 12.93
N PRO A 123 -5.49 10.29 12.64
CA PRO A 123 -5.87 11.62 12.18
C PRO A 123 -6.70 11.53 10.89
N TYR A 124 -7.56 12.53 10.67
CA TYR A 124 -8.19 12.70 9.36
C TYR A 124 -7.10 12.97 8.32
N PRO A 125 -7.17 12.33 7.14
CA PRO A 125 -6.18 12.56 6.11
C PRO A 125 -6.36 13.95 5.49
N GLU A 126 -5.29 14.46 4.89
CA GLU A 126 -5.35 15.68 4.09
C GLU A 126 -6.21 15.48 2.83
N ALA A 127 -6.56 16.59 2.19
CA ALA A 127 -7.39 16.58 1.01
C ALA A 127 -6.74 15.79 -0.15
N GLY A 128 -7.53 14.96 -0.84
CA GLY A 128 -7.06 14.12 -1.94
C GLY A 128 -6.71 12.67 -1.54
N ALA A 129 -6.92 12.31 -0.27
CA ALA A 129 -6.82 10.92 0.21
C ALA A 129 -7.64 9.94 -0.64
N ILE A 130 -7.11 8.73 -0.82
CA ILE A 130 -7.77 7.69 -1.62
C ILE A 130 -8.66 6.82 -0.72
N LEU A 131 -8.20 6.50 0.48
CA LEU A 131 -8.95 5.69 1.44
C LEU A 131 -9.73 6.61 2.39
N PRO A 132 -10.86 6.16 2.94
CA PRO A 132 -11.53 4.87 2.74
C PRO A 132 -12.49 4.83 1.54
N PHE A 133 -12.57 5.90 0.73
CA PHE A 133 -13.63 6.03 -0.28
C PHE A 133 -13.41 5.22 -1.55
N LYS A 134 -12.17 4.78 -1.80
CA LYS A 134 -11.82 3.90 -2.92
C LYS A 134 -11.14 2.64 -2.43
N ARG A 135 -11.21 1.58 -3.22
CA ARG A 135 -10.49 0.33 -3.02
C ARG A 135 -9.35 0.24 -4.02
N ILE A 136 -8.18 -0.17 -3.56
CA ILE A 136 -7.03 -0.38 -4.43
C ILE A 136 -6.96 -1.86 -4.80
N VAL A 137 -6.77 -2.15 -6.09
CA VAL A 137 -6.56 -3.50 -6.60
C VAL A 137 -5.23 -3.52 -7.34
N ALA A 138 -4.25 -4.22 -6.79
CA ALA A 138 -2.86 -4.20 -7.23
C ALA A 138 -2.42 -5.55 -7.80
N TYR A 139 -1.56 -5.49 -8.82
CA TYR A 139 -0.80 -6.64 -9.30
C TYR A 139 0.66 -6.51 -8.89
N TYR A 140 1.17 -7.53 -8.19
CA TYR A 140 2.48 -7.54 -7.57
C TYR A 140 3.54 -8.22 -8.43
N GLY A 141 4.78 -7.74 -8.35
CA GLY A 141 5.96 -8.57 -8.62
C GLY A 141 7.17 -7.88 -9.21
N ASN A 142 7.99 -8.65 -9.93
CA ASN A 142 9.25 -8.16 -10.51
C ASN A 142 9.44 -8.60 -11.97
N PHE A 143 9.70 -7.63 -12.87
CA PHE A 143 9.87 -7.86 -14.31
C PHE A 143 11.02 -8.79 -14.70
N TYR A 144 12.00 -9.03 -13.83
CA TYR A 144 13.11 -9.96 -14.09
C TYR A 144 12.84 -11.39 -13.61
N SER A 145 11.68 -11.65 -12.99
CA SER A 145 11.37 -12.97 -12.46
C SER A 145 9.92 -13.36 -12.68
N THR A 146 9.69 -14.44 -13.43
CA THR A 146 8.37 -15.07 -13.60
C THR A 146 7.87 -15.76 -12.33
N ARG A 147 8.67 -15.82 -11.26
CA ARG A 147 8.34 -16.49 -9.98
C ARG A 147 8.05 -15.52 -8.85
N MET A 148 8.22 -14.22 -9.08
CA MET A 148 8.04 -13.18 -8.07
C MET A 148 6.74 -12.38 -8.28
N GLY A 149 5.76 -12.97 -8.95
CA GLY A 149 4.43 -12.39 -9.11
C GLY A 149 4.04 -12.10 -10.56
N ILE A 150 2.74 -11.89 -10.76
CA ILE A 150 2.09 -11.74 -12.06
C ILE A 150 2.71 -10.68 -12.98
N LEU A 151 3.32 -9.62 -12.43
CA LEU A 151 4.00 -8.59 -13.24
C LEU A 151 5.16 -9.14 -14.07
N GLY A 152 5.84 -10.18 -13.58
CA GLY A 152 6.94 -10.84 -14.29
C GLY A 152 6.49 -12.07 -15.10
N GLU A 153 5.29 -12.60 -14.84
CA GLU A 153 4.80 -13.84 -15.45
C GLU A 153 4.29 -13.64 -16.89
N TYR A 154 3.70 -12.48 -17.18
CA TYR A 154 3.08 -12.21 -18.48
C TYR A 154 3.60 -10.91 -19.13
N PRO A 155 3.45 -10.76 -20.47
CA PRO A 155 3.73 -9.49 -21.14
C PRO A 155 2.85 -8.35 -20.61
N PRO A 156 3.33 -7.09 -20.60
CA PRO A 156 2.64 -5.98 -19.94
C PRO A 156 1.20 -5.75 -20.38
N ASP A 157 0.89 -5.86 -21.68
CA ASP A 157 -0.47 -5.64 -22.18
C ASP A 157 -1.46 -6.69 -21.65
N LYS A 158 -0.99 -7.94 -21.52
CA LYS A 158 -1.79 -9.01 -20.92
C LYS A 158 -2.00 -8.75 -19.43
N VAL A 159 -0.95 -8.37 -18.71
CA VAL A 159 -1.03 -8.00 -17.28
C VAL A 159 -2.04 -6.88 -17.06
N LEU A 160 -1.99 -5.80 -17.84
CA LEU A 160 -2.92 -4.67 -17.70
C LEU A 160 -4.36 -5.03 -18.07
N SER A 161 -4.56 -5.88 -19.09
CA SER A 161 -5.88 -6.39 -19.43
C SER A 161 -6.47 -7.25 -18.31
N MET A 162 -5.67 -8.13 -17.70
CA MET A 162 -6.08 -8.95 -16.57
C MET A 162 -6.40 -8.10 -15.34
N LEU A 163 -5.54 -7.12 -15.02
CA LEU A 163 -5.75 -6.20 -13.91
C LEU A 163 -7.05 -5.40 -14.09
N SER A 164 -7.33 -4.91 -15.30
CA SER A 164 -8.57 -4.20 -15.61
C SER A 164 -9.81 -5.10 -15.38
N SER A 165 -9.74 -6.37 -15.79
CA SER A 165 -10.82 -7.33 -15.56
C SER A 165 -11.03 -7.64 -14.07
N VAL A 166 -9.97 -7.74 -13.29
CA VAL A 166 -10.05 -7.98 -11.84
C VAL A 166 -10.55 -6.73 -11.11
N ALA A 167 -10.09 -5.54 -11.49
CA ALA A 167 -10.61 -4.29 -10.96
C ALA A 167 -12.12 -4.15 -11.20
N ALA A 168 -12.60 -4.53 -12.39
CA ALA A 168 -14.02 -4.54 -12.72
C ALA A 168 -14.82 -5.53 -11.85
N SER A 169 -14.28 -6.72 -11.56
CA SER A 169 -14.97 -7.69 -10.69
C SER A 169 -15.08 -7.21 -9.24
N TRP A 170 -14.07 -6.48 -8.74
CA TRP A 170 -14.13 -5.83 -7.43
C TRP A 170 -15.13 -4.68 -7.39
N ALA A 171 -15.17 -3.84 -8.42
CA ALA A 171 -16.15 -2.76 -8.54
C ALA A 171 -17.60 -3.30 -8.61
N ALA A 172 -17.80 -4.43 -9.29
CA ALA A 172 -19.11 -5.09 -9.33
C ALA A 172 -19.51 -5.72 -7.99
N ALA A 173 -18.54 -6.27 -7.22
CA ALA A 173 -18.80 -6.88 -5.94
C ALA A 173 -19.11 -5.87 -4.81
N ASP A 174 -18.60 -4.64 -4.92
CA ASP A 174 -18.92 -3.53 -4.02
C ASP A 174 -19.03 -2.20 -4.79
N PRO A 175 -20.21 -1.95 -5.41
CA PRO A 175 -20.42 -0.75 -6.23
C PRO A 175 -20.34 0.57 -5.46
N SER A 176 -20.43 0.52 -4.13
CA SER A 176 -20.35 1.70 -3.25
C SER A 176 -18.91 2.19 -3.02
N THR A 177 -17.92 1.38 -3.39
CA THR A 177 -16.49 1.69 -3.20
C THR A 177 -15.76 1.54 -4.54
N PRO A 178 -15.60 2.64 -5.31
CA PRO A 178 -14.89 2.62 -6.59
C PRO A 178 -13.48 2.04 -6.49
N VAL A 179 -13.01 1.41 -7.57
CA VAL A 179 -11.70 0.76 -7.61
C VAL A 179 -10.65 1.64 -8.30
N VAL A 180 -9.44 1.68 -7.73
CA VAL A 180 -8.23 2.23 -8.33
C VAL A 180 -7.28 1.06 -8.63
N PRO A 181 -6.93 0.79 -9.90
CA PRO A 181 -5.99 -0.26 -10.22
C PRO A 181 -4.55 0.19 -9.88
N ALA A 182 -3.67 -0.75 -9.56
CA ALA A 182 -2.30 -0.45 -9.19
C ALA A 182 -1.29 -1.50 -9.67
N VAL A 183 -0.05 -1.07 -9.83
CA VAL A 183 1.12 -1.91 -10.06
C VAL A 183 1.96 -1.89 -8.79
N ASP A 184 2.20 -3.03 -8.17
CA ASP A 184 3.06 -3.13 -6.99
C ASP A 184 4.40 -3.78 -7.39
N TYR A 185 5.43 -2.96 -7.58
CA TYR A 185 6.68 -3.36 -8.19
C TYR A 185 7.81 -3.45 -7.17
N ILE A 186 8.44 -4.62 -7.08
CA ILE A 186 9.59 -4.87 -6.21
C ILE A 186 10.81 -4.13 -6.78
N VAL A 187 11.11 -2.96 -6.19
CA VAL A 187 12.21 -2.08 -6.63
C VAL A 187 13.50 -2.34 -5.87
N VAL A 188 13.40 -2.88 -4.65
CA VAL A 188 14.52 -3.46 -3.91
C VAL A 188 14.13 -4.88 -3.59
N SER A 189 14.85 -5.85 -4.14
CA SER A 189 14.56 -7.27 -3.97
C SER A 189 15.62 -7.92 -3.08
N ALA A 190 15.19 -8.64 -2.04
CA ALA A 190 16.10 -9.38 -1.19
C ALA A 190 16.77 -10.52 -1.97
N GLN A 191 18.05 -10.77 -1.68
CA GLN A 191 18.87 -11.72 -2.42
C GLN A 191 19.40 -12.82 -1.50
N GLY A 192 19.54 -14.04 -2.03
CA GLY A 192 20.18 -15.14 -1.30
C GLY A 192 21.71 -15.00 -1.18
N ILE A 193 22.31 -14.09 -1.95
CA ILE A 193 23.75 -13.83 -2.02
C ILE A 193 23.99 -12.33 -1.76
N PRO A 194 25.03 -11.94 -1.00
CA PRO A 194 25.30 -10.54 -0.75
C PRO A 194 25.72 -9.81 -2.04
N GLY A 195 25.28 -8.55 -2.17
CA GLY A 195 25.82 -7.62 -3.15
C GLY A 195 27.25 -7.17 -2.80
N ARG A 196 27.82 -6.28 -3.62
CA ARG A 196 29.19 -5.76 -3.43
C ARG A 196 29.39 -5.05 -2.08
N ASP A 197 28.33 -4.47 -1.53
CA ASP A 197 28.33 -3.78 -0.23
C ASP A 197 27.93 -4.71 0.93
N GLY A 198 27.91 -6.03 0.71
CA GLY A 198 27.54 -7.02 1.72
C GLY A 198 26.04 -7.04 2.05
N LYS A 199 25.24 -6.16 1.44
CA LYS A 199 23.80 -6.09 1.68
C LYS A 199 23.10 -7.12 0.78
N TYR A 200 22.33 -8.02 1.38
CA TYR A 200 21.61 -9.11 0.72
C TYR A 200 20.37 -8.60 -0.04
N ARG A 201 20.58 -7.67 -0.97
CA ARG A 201 19.53 -7.00 -1.74
C ARG A 201 20.04 -6.54 -3.10
N LEU A 202 19.14 -6.49 -4.07
CA LEU A 202 19.36 -5.96 -5.41
C LEU A 202 18.41 -4.78 -5.63
N ARG A 203 18.96 -3.63 -6.05
CA ARG A 203 18.16 -2.46 -6.45
C ARG A 203 17.89 -2.54 -7.94
N MET A 204 16.64 -2.40 -8.34
CA MET A 204 16.27 -2.33 -9.74
C MET A 204 16.80 -1.03 -10.37
N PRO A 205 17.24 -1.07 -11.64
CA PRO A 205 17.68 0.15 -12.32
C PRO A 205 16.50 1.08 -12.58
N SER A 206 16.77 2.38 -12.75
CA SER A 206 15.75 3.40 -13.00
C SER A 206 14.83 3.04 -14.17
N SER A 207 15.35 2.42 -15.23
CA SER A 207 14.56 2.00 -16.39
C SER A 207 13.41 1.05 -16.04
N GLN A 208 13.56 0.21 -15.01
CA GLN A 208 12.47 -0.66 -14.57
C GLN A 208 11.45 0.07 -13.69
N ILE A 209 11.90 1.03 -12.87
CA ILE A 209 11.01 1.89 -12.08
C ILE A 209 10.15 2.75 -13.02
N GLU A 210 10.76 3.32 -14.06
CA GLU A 210 10.03 4.07 -15.10
C GLU A 210 9.08 3.18 -15.89
N LYS A 211 9.47 1.92 -16.18
CA LYS A 211 8.56 0.96 -16.79
C LYS A 211 7.34 0.71 -15.90
N ALA A 212 7.52 0.44 -14.61
CA ALA A 212 6.40 0.24 -13.68
C ALA A 212 5.48 1.46 -13.62
N THR A 213 6.07 2.66 -13.55
CA THR A 213 5.30 3.92 -13.54
C THR A 213 4.52 4.11 -14.84
N SER A 214 5.15 3.87 -16.00
CA SER A 214 4.48 3.94 -17.30
C SER A 214 3.33 2.95 -17.44
N LEU A 215 3.43 1.74 -16.85
CA LEU A 215 2.33 0.78 -16.83
C LEU A 215 1.16 1.29 -15.98
N ALA A 216 1.42 1.90 -14.83
CA ALA A 216 0.38 2.51 -14.00
C ALA A 216 -0.29 3.70 -14.71
N ASP A 217 0.48 4.54 -15.40
CA ASP A 217 -0.07 5.69 -16.13
C ASP A 217 -1.05 5.26 -17.23
N ARG A 218 -0.78 4.15 -17.92
CA ARG A 218 -1.67 3.58 -18.97
C ARG A 218 -3.05 3.18 -18.46
N ILE A 219 -3.19 2.94 -17.16
CA ILE A 219 -4.45 2.55 -16.50
C ILE A 219 -4.96 3.63 -15.54
N ASN A 220 -4.36 4.83 -15.56
CA ASN A 220 -4.62 5.91 -14.58
C ASN A 220 -4.57 5.40 -13.13
N GLY A 221 -3.62 4.50 -12.87
CA GLY A 221 -3.48 3.77 -11.61
C GLY A 221 -2.35 4.28 -10.73
N LEU A 222 -2.16 3.59 -9.62
CA LEU A 222 -1.05 3.81 -8.69
C LEU A 222 0.12 2.89 -9.01
N VAL A 223 1.32 3.28 -8.58
CA VAL A 223 2.47 2.39 -8.50
C VAL A 223 3.01 2.35 -7.07
N PHE A 224 3.12 1.17 -6.49
CA PHE A 224 3.80 0.97 -5.21
C PHE A 224 5.24 0.56 -5.50
N LEU A 225 6.17 1.28 -4.89
CA LEU A 225 7.58 0.93 -4.92
C LEU A 225 7.87 0.04 -3.72
N ASP A 226 7.95 -1.26 -3.95
CA ASP A 226 8.10 -2.25 -2.89
C ASP A 226 9.58 -2.48 -2.52
N VAL A 227 9.84 -2.44 -1.22
CA VAL A 227 11.18 -2.55 -0.63
C VAL A 227 11.31 -3.79 0.23
N GLN A 228 12.16 -4.71 -0.23
CA GLN A 228 12.71 -5.85 0.49
C GLN A 228 14.16 -5.54 0.92
N PRO A 229 14.39 -5.02 2.13
CA PRO A 229 15.66 -4.37 2.45
C PRO A 229 16.85 -5.33 2.60
N GLY A 230 16.62 -6.64 2.80
CA GLY A 230 17.68 -7.61 3.08
C GLY A 230 18.39 -7.26 4.39
N TRP A 231 19.71 -7.01 4.31
CA TRP A 231 20.53 -6.52 5.45
C TRP A 231 20.71 -4.99 5.45
N SER A 232 19.96 -4.29 4.60
CA SER A 232 19.84 -2.83 4.65
C SER A 232 18.73 -2.42 5.61
N THR A 233 18.43 -1.13 5.69
CA THR A 233 17.32 -0.59 6.49
C THR A 233 16.39 0.26 5.64
N VAL A 234 15.18 0.51 6.14
CA VAL A 234 14.22 1.39 5.49
C VAL A 234 14.78 2.81 5.34
N GLU A 235 15.55 3.28 6.33
CA GLU A 235 16.26 4.57 6.32
C GLU A 235 17.29 4.71 5.19
N VAL A 236 17.86 3.60 4.73
CA VAL A 236 18.84 3.61 3.64
C VAL A 236 18.16 3.45 2.28
N GLU A 237 17.11 2.65 2.20
CA GLU A 237 16.48 2.29 0.92
C GLU A 237 15.39 3.29 0.50
N ALA A 238 14.50 3.71 1.39
CA ALA A 238 13.37 4.58 1.03
C ALA A 238 13.82 5.97 0.49
N PRO A 239 14.80 6.67 1.09
CA PRO A 239 15.27 7.96 0.57
C PRO A 239 15.84 7.91 -0.86
N ARG A 240 16.31 6.75 -1.32
CA ARG A 240 16.80 6.57 -2.70
C ARG A 240 15.68 6.64 -3.73
N LEU A 241 14.44 6.45 -3.30
CA LEU A 241 13.24 6.48 -4.15
C LEU A 241 12.58 7.88 -4.17
N ALA A 242 13.14 8.85 -3.43
CA ALA A 242 12.54 10.18 -3.26
C ALA A 242 12.16 10.87 -4.57
N SER A 243 12.99 10.75 -5.62
CA SER A 243 12.69 11.38 -6.92
C SER A 243 11.42 10.84 -7.58
N TYR A 244 11.08 9.57 -7.36
CA TYR A 244 9.88 8.94 -7.90
C TYR A 244 8.67 9.23 -7.02
N LEU A 245 8.84 9.16 -5.69
CA LEU A 245 7.79 9.41 -4.70
C LEU A 245 7.24 10.86 -4.74
N LYS A 246 7.95 11.79 -5.41
CA LYS A 246 7.45 13.13 -5.71
C LYS A 246 6.32 13.17 -6.75
N ARG A 247 6.05 12.07 -7.47
CA ARG A 247 4.91 11.96 -8.39
C ARG A 247 3.65 11.64 -7.61
N PRO A 248 2.47 12.19 -7.96
CA PRO A 248 1.25 12.04 -7.17
C PRO A 248 0.74 10.60 -7.07
N ASN A 249 1.00 9.74 -8.07
CA ASN A 249 0.53 8.35 -8.13
C ASN A 249 1.58 7.29 -7.75
N VAL A 250 2.73 7.70 -7.20
CA VAL A 250 3.80 6.80 -6.75
C VAL A 250 3.78 6.70 -5.24
N GLU A 251 3.62 5.48 -4.74
CA GLU A 251 3.42 5.09 -3.34
C GLU A 251 4.55 4.17 -2.86
N LEU A 252 4.57 3.80 -1.57
CA LEU A 252 5.61 2.96 -0.98
C LEU A 252 5.02 1.70 -0.35
N ALA A 253 5.67 0.56 -0.56
CA ALA A 253 5.38 -0.69 0.12
C ALA A 253 6.64 -1.23 0.83
N LEU A 254 6.45 -1.86 1.98
CA LEU A 254 7.52 -2.47 2.77
C LEU A 254 7.20 -3.94 3.01
N ASP A 255 8.20 -4.80 2.79
CA ASP A 255 8.17 -6.24 3.08
C ASP A 255 9.03 -6.56 4.33
N PRO A 256 8.45 -6.56 5.56
CA PRO A 256 9.19 -6.84 6.78
C PRO A 256 9.84 -8.23 6.83
N GLU A 257 9.31 -9.24 6.13
CA GLU A 257 9.89 -10.58 6.11
C GLU A 257 11.30 -10.61 5.53
N PHE A 258 11.67 -9.57 4.78
CA PHE A 258 13.00 -9.42 4.22
C PHE A 258 13.89 -8.43 4.99
N ALA A 259 13.41 -7.87 6.10
CA ALA A 259 14.21 -7.05 7.01
C ALA A 259 14.97 -7.93 8.02
N LEU A 260 16.18 -8.32 7.64
CA LEU A 260 16.99 -9.30 8.35
C LEU A 260 18.27 -8.68 8.91
N THR A 261 18.72 -9.23 10.03
CA THR A 261 19.96 -8.84 10.70
C THR A 261 21.07 -9.85 10.47
N ASP A 262 22.31 -9.42 10.71
CA ASP A 262 23.54 -10.15 10.42
C ASP A 262 23.48 -11.63 10.88
N GLY A 263 23.76 -12.52 9.93
CA GLY A 263 23.72 -13.98 10.10
C GLY A 263 22.44 -14.65 9.60
N LYS A 264 21.35 -13.90 9.36
CA LYS A 264 20.08 -14.45 8.85
C LYS A 264 19.87 -14.11 7.38
N ARG A 265 19.88 -15.10 6.50
CA ARG A 265 19.74 -14.90 5.04
C ARG A 265 18.27 -14.82 4.60
N PRO A 266 17.92 -13.97 3.61
CA PRO A 266 16.61 -13.98 2.97
C PRO A 266 16.20 -15.38 2.50
N GLY A 267 14.93 -15.73 2.71
CA GLY A 267 14.36 -17.03 2.34
C GLY A 267 14.64 -18.18 3.32
N ALA A 268 15.61 -18.04 4.23
CA ALA A 268 15.85 -19.00 5.32
C ALA A 268 15.24 -18.55 6.64
N TRP A 269 15.06 -17.24 6.81
CA TRP A 269 14.51 -16.61 8.01
C TRP A 269 13.48 -15.57 7.62
N VAL A 270 12.51 -15.37 8.50
CA VAL A 270 11.53 -14.28 8.40
C VAL A 270 12.06 -13.10 9.22
N GLY A 271 12.19 -11.96 8.55
CA GLY A 271 12.60 -10.68 9.09
C GLY A 271 11.55 -10.00 9.96
N THR A 272 11.87 -8.78 10.39
CA THR A 272 10.99 -7.94 11.19
C THR A 272 11.28 -6.46 10.97
N LEU A 273 10.22 -5.65 11.02
CA LEU A 273 10.30 -4.21 11.20
C LEU A 273 9.58 -3.83 12.49
N GLY A 274 10.08 -2.79 13.15
CA GLY A 274 9.41 -2.18 14.29
C GLY A 274 8.61 -0.95 13.88
N ALA A 275 7.86 -0.41 14.84
CA ALA A 275 7.21 0.89 14.67
C ALA A 275 8.20 2.02 14.36
N ALA A 276 9.47 1.93 14.78
CA ALA A 276 10.48 2.93 14.47
C ALA A 276 10.72 3.05 12.96
N ASP A 277 10.91 1.91 12.27
CA ASP A 277 11.14 1.84 10.83
C ASP A 277 9.91 2.31 10.04
N ILE A 278 8.72 1.85 10.44
CA ILE A 278 7.45 2.23 9.79
C ILE A 278 7.17 3.72 10.00
N ASN A 279 7.39 4.24 11.20
CA ASN A 279 7.22 5.66 11.47
C ASN A 279 8.28 6.52 10.76
N PHE A 280 9.49 5.99 10.53
CA PHE A 280 10.47 6.66 9.68
C PHE A 280 9.93 6.79 8.25
N ALA A 281 9.45 5.70 7.65
CA ALA A 281 8.85 5.73 6.31
C ALA A 281 7.66 6.71 6.23
N ALA A 282 6.76 6.67 7.22
CA ALA A 282 5.61 7.58 7.28
C ALA A 282 6.06 9.06 7.34
N ARG A 283 7.03 9.41 8.20
CA ARG A 283 7.55 10.79 8.28
C ARG A 283 8.25 11.22 7.00
N PHE A 284 9.01 10.32 6.38
CA PHE A 284 9.69 10.58 5.11
C PHE A 284 8.69 10.86 3.98
N LEU A 285 7.63 10.06 3.87
CA LEU A 285 6.54 10.31 2.91
C LEU A 285 5.79 11.60 3.21
N ALA A 286 5.48 11.88 4.49
CA ALA A 286 4.83 13.13 4.89
C ALA A 286 5.66 14.37 4.50
N GLN A 287 6.98 14.32 4.67
CA GLN A 287 7.89 15.37 4.20
C GLN A 287 7.80 15.57 2.68
N ILE A 288 7.79 14.47 1.90
CA ILE A 288 7.60 14.55 0.45
C ILE A 288 6.25 15.18 0.09
N VAL A 289 5.17 14.80 0.77
CA VAL A 289 3.83 15.37 0.55
C VAL A 289 3.85 16.87 0.79
N HIS A 290 4.37 17.31 1.93
CA HIS A 290 4.39 18.72 2.31
C HIS A 290 5.27 19.56 1.36
N GLU A 291 6.47 19.11 1.04
CA GLU A 291 7.40 19.84 0.17
C GLU A 291 6.91 19.97 -1.28
N ASN A 292 6.15 18.99 -1.76
CA ASN A 292 5.74 18.90 -3.16
C ASN A 292 4.23 19.18 -3.35
N LYS A 293 3.50 19.50 -2.28
CA LYS A 293 2.05 19.77 -2.27
C LYS A 293 1.23 18.65 -2.92
N LEU A 294 1.57 17.42 -2.56
CA LEU A 294 0.91 16.21 -3.08
C LEU A 294 -0.35 15.89 -2.28
N PRO A 295 -1.27 15.06 -2.83
CA PRO A 295 -2.22 14.35 -1.98
C PRO A 295 -1.48 13.43 -0.99
N PRO A 296 -2.16 12.94 0.08
CA PRO A 296 -1.62 11.93 0.96
C PRO A 296 -1.02 10.74 0.21
N LYS A 297 0.08 10.22 0.75
CA LYS A 297 0.73 9.01 0.25
C LYS A 297 0.17 7.77 0.94
N ILE A 298 0.29 6.63 0.29
CA ILE A 298 -0.07 5.35 0.87
C ILE A 298 1.21 4.60 1.22
N LEU A 299 1.28 4.10 2.44
CA LEU A 299 2.32 3.20 2.93
C LEU A 299 1.70 1.83 3.18
N VAL A 300 2.04 0.85 2.35
CA VAL A 300 1.66 -0.55 2.57
C VAL A 300 2.74 -1.25 3.39
N VAL A 301 2.33 -2.01 4.40
CA VAL A 301 3.22 -2.84 5.22
C VAL A 301 2.70 -4.28 5.19
N HIS A 302 3.45 -5.16 4.54
CA HIS A 302 3.07 -6.56 4.38
C HIS A 302 3.29 -7.37 5.66
N ARG A 303 2.37 -8.30 5.95
CA ARG A 303 2.42 -9.09 7.17
C ARG A 303 1.66 -10.41 7.05
N PHE A 304 2.32 -11.52 7.34
CA PHE A 304 1.67 -12.83 7.47
C PHE A 304 1.95 -13.56 8.79
N THR A 305 2.83 -13.02 9.62
CA THR A 305 3.03 -13.49 11.00
C THR A 305 2.97 -12.33 11.99
N GLU A 306 2.70 -12.62 13.25
CA GLU A 306 2.71 -11.60 14.31
C GLU A 306 4.09 -10.93 14.45
N ARG A 307 5.19 -11.68 14.34
CA ARG A 307 6.53 -11.16 14.66
C ARG A 307 7.15 -10.29 13.57
N MET A 308 6.56 -10.25 12.37
CA MET A 308 7.04 -9.41 11.27
C MET A 308 6.91 -7.91 11.56
N VAL A 309 5.90 -7.51 12.34
CA VAL A 309 5.71 -6.12 12.76
C VAL A 309 5.64 -6.08 14.27
N THR A 310 6.67 -5.49 14.87
CA THR A 310 6.77 -5.35 16.33
C THR A 310 6.35 -3.96 16.80
N ASP A 311 5.82 -3.89 18.02
CA ASP A 311 5.39 -2.64 18.64
C ASP A 311 4.37 -1.83 17.81
N PHE A 312 3.43 -2.51 17.14
CA PHE A 312 2.47 -1.85 16.24
C PHE A 312 1.69 -0.69 16.89
N ARG A 313 1.51 -0.71 18.22
CA ARG A 313 0.83 0.35 18.99
C ARG A 313 1.58 1.67 18.97
N ALA A 314 2.88 1.64 18.71
CA ALA A 314 3.71 2.84 18.57
C ALA A 314 3.76 3.35 17.12
N ILE A 315 3.11 2.69 16.16
CA ILE A 315 2.93 3.23 14.79
C ILE A 315 1.98 4.42 14.87
N LYS A 316 2.37 5.55 14.29
CA LYS A 316 1.65 6.82 14.34
C LYS A 316 1.27 7.26 12.92
N PRO A 317 0.04 6.96 12.47
CA PRO A 317 -0.47 7.48 11.22
C PRO A 317 -0.46 9.02 11.20
N LEU A 318 -0.29 9.60 10.02
CA LEU A 318 -0.15 11.05 9.79
C LEU A 318 -1.24 11.52 8.82
N PRO A 319 -1.70 12.78 8.87
CA PRO A 319 -2.64 13.32 7.88
C PRO A 319 -2.17 13.15 6.42
N GLU A 320 -0.86 13.20 6.20
CA GLU A 320 -0.22 13.09 4.89
C GLU A 320 0.01 11.64 4.43
N VAL A 321 -0.21 10.64 5.30
CA VAL A 321 0.11 9.24 4.98
C VAL A 321 -0.98 8.27 5.47
N GLU A 322 -1.55 7.54 4.53
CA GLU A 322 -2.50 6.46 4.74
C GLU A 322 -1.75 5.12 4.89
N ILE A 323 -1.80 4.50 6.07
CA ILE A 323 -1.09 3.25 6.35
C ILE A 323 -2.00 2.04 6.20
N VAL A 324 -1.60 1.09 5.35
CA VAL A 324 -2.29 -0.18 5.11
C VAL A 324 -1.47 -1.32 5.73
N MET A 325 -2.07 -2.07 6.64
CA MET A 325 -1.51 -3.35 7.11
C MET A 325 -2.07 -4.47 6.24
N ASP A 326 -1.25 -5.04 5.37
CA ASP A 326 -1.64 -6.01 4.35
C ASP A 326 -1.40 -7.46 4.79
N MET A 327 -2.44 -8.31 4.70
CA MET A 327 -2.31 -9.74 5.00
C MET A 327 -1.63 -10.48 3.83
N ASP A 328 -0.33 -10.74 3.96
CA ASP A 328 0.53 -11.30 2.91
C ASP A 328 0.77 -12.82 3.04
N GLY A 329 -0.26 -13.55 3.48
CA GLY A 329 -0.16 -14.99 3.72
C GLY A 329 -0.86 -15.79 2.63
N PHE A 330 -0.27 -16.90 2.21
CA PHE A 330 -0.90 -17.83 1.26
C PHE A 330 -1.49 -19.07 1.94
N GLY A 331 -2.49 -19.67 1.31
CA GLY A 331 -3.10 -20.92 1.75
C GLY A 331 -4.61 -20.96 1.63
N ALA A 332 -5.21 -22.00 2.22
CA ALA A 332 -6.65 -22.18 2.18
C ALA A 332 -7.41 -20.98 2.80
N PRO A 333 -8.62 -20.65 2.33
CA PRO A 333 -9.42 -19.54 2.84
C PRO A 333 -9.55 -19.47 4.36
N ALA A 334 -9.72 -20.62 5.02
CA ALA A 334 -9.81 -20.71 6.48
C ALA A 334 -8.53 -20.25 7.18
N LEU A 335 -7.35 -20.64 6.65
CA LEU A 335 -6.06 -20.21 7.19
C LEU A 335 -5.89 -18.71 7.01
N LYS A 336 -6.12 -18.19 5.79
CA LYS A 336 -5.98 -16.76 5.49
C LYS A 336 -6.93 -15.89 6.30
N THR A 337 -8.16 -16.35 6.51
CA THR A 337 -9.13 -15.65 7.38
C THR A 337 -8.67 -15.65 8.84
N SER A 338 -8.14 -16.78 9.32
CA SER A 338 -7.62 -16.90 10.69
C SER A 338 -6.39 -16.02 10.94
N THR A 339 -5.45 -15.98 9.99
CA THR A 339 -4.25 -15.14 10.07
C THR A 339 -4.57 -13.67 9.92
N TYR A 340 -5.48 -13.29 9.01
CA TYR A 340 -6.02 -11.92 8.92
C TYR A 340 -6.59 -11.46 10.25
N LYS A 341 -7.46 -12.29 10.87
CA LYS A 341 -8.03 -11.99 12.19
C LYS A 341 -6.96 -11.85 13.27
N SER A 342 -5.94 -12.70 13.25
CA SER A 342 -4.93 -12.79 14.31
C SER A 342 -3.90 -11.67 14.24
N TYR A 343 -3.45 -11.31 13.03
CA TYR A 343 -2.28 -10.45 12.84
C TYR A 343 -2.61 -9.09 12.23
N ILE A 344 -3.77 -8.94 11.59
CA ILE A 344 -4.24 -7.66 11.05
C ILE A 344 -5.36 -7.10 11.93
N ALA A 345 -6.49 -7.80 12.04
CA ALA A 345 -7.67 -7.26 12.72
C ALA A 345 -7.48 -7.04 14.23
N ARG A 346 -6.66 -7.86 14.91
CA ARG A 346 -6.34 -7.69 16.34
C ARG A 346 -5.26 -6.65 16.62
N GLN A 347 -4.60 -6.13 15.58
CA GLN A 347 -3.51 -5.17 15.70
C GLN A 347 -3.78 -3.93 14.82
N PRO A 348 -4.82 -3.16 15.17
CA PRO A 348 -5.27 -2.04 14.35
C PRO A 348 -4.21 -0.94 14.22
N VAL A 349 -4.04 -0.42 13.00
CA VAL A 349 -3.18 0.73 12.68
C VAL A 349 -4.01 1.83 11.99
N GLN A 350 -4.49 1.61 10.77
CA GLN A 350 -5.39 2.57 10.10
C GLN A 350 -6.30 1.90 9.05
N PHE A 351 -5.72 1.26 8.04
CA PHE A 351 -6.43 0.48 7.02
C PHE A 351 -5.89 -0.94 6.92
N THR A 352 -6.63 -1.82 6.26
CA THR A 352 -6.22 -3.22 6.07
C THR A 352 -6.15 -3.60 4.60
N GLY A 353 -5.24 -4.53 4.30
CA GLY A 353 -5.07 -5.14 3.00
C GLY A 353 -5.23 -6.66 3.02
N PHE A 354 -5.40 -7.26 1.85
CA PHE A 354 -5.44 -8.70 1.69
C PHE A 354 -4.79 -9.12 0.36
N LYS A 355 -3.74 -9.93 0.44
CA LYS A 355 -3.09 -10.51 -0.74
C LYS A 355 -3.68 -11.84 -1.12
N LEU A 356 -3.73 -12.11 -2.41
CA LEU A 356 -4.16 -13.33 -3.05
C LEU A 356 -3.03 -13.88 -3.91
N PHE A 357 -2.79 -15.19 -3.84
CA PHE A 357 -1.75 -15.84 -4.61
C PHE A 357 -2.39 -16.80 -5.60
N TYR A 358 -2.38 -16.46 -6.90
CA TYR A 358 -3.09 -17.25 -7.92
C TYR A 358 -2.72 -18.73 -7.89
N ASN A 359 -1.43 -19.01 -7.78
CA ASN A 359 -0.90 -20.37 -7.80
C ASN A 359 -0.86 -21.00 -6.39
N ASN A 360 -0.37 -20.26 -5.39
CA ASN A 360 -0.13 -20.84 -4.06
C ASN A 360 -1.44 -21.11 -3.32
N ASP A 361 -2.40 -20.17 -3.32
CA ASP A 361 -3.66 -20.35 -2.58
C ASP A 361 -4.46 -21.55 -3.11
N VAL A 362 -4.40 -21.80 -4.42
CA VAL A 362 -5.09 -22.93 -5.07
C VAL A 362 -4.30 -24.23 -4.91
N ARG A 363 -2.98 -24.22 -5.09
CA ARG A 363 -2.16 -25.45 -5.01
C ARG A 363 -2.13 -26.05 -3.60
N ILE A 364 -2.05 -25.20 -2.57
CA ILE A 364 -1.98 -25.66 -1.17
C ILE A 364 -3.30 -25.49 -0.42
N GLY A 365 -4.33 -24.97 -1.07
CA GLY A 365 -5.64 -24.72 -0.51
C GLY A 365 -6.76 -25.30 -1.37
N GLN A 366 -7.97 -24.77 -1.20
CA GLN A 366 -9.15 -25.23 -1.92
C GLN A 366 -9.41 -24.36 -3.15
N HIS A 367 -9.55 -23.04 -2.94
CA HIS A 367 -9.81 -22.07 -3.99
C HIS A 367 -9.20 -20.71 -3.64
N LEU A 368 -9.02 -19.89 -4.67
CA LEU A 368 -8.71 -18.47 -4.51
C LEU A 368 -9.94 -17.76 -3.93
N MET A 369 -9.80 -17.08 -2.79
CA MET A 369 -10.94 -16.38 -2.19
C MET A 369 -11.51 -15.33 -3.14
N THR A 370 -12.84 -15.33 -3.25
CA THR A 370 -13.61 -14.40 -4.07
C THR A 370 -13.72 -13.02 -3.42
N PRO A 371 -14.02 -11.95 -4.20
CA PRO A 371 -14.32 -10.64 -3.63
C PRO A 371 -15.40 -10.70 -2.53
N ALA A 372 -16.47 -11.46 -2.75
CA ALA A 372 -17.55 -11.62 -1.77
C ALA A 372 -17.08 -12.28 -0.46
N GLU A 373 -16.14 -13.23 -0.51
CA GLU A 373 -15.55 -13.83 0.69
C GLU A 373 -14.70 -12.84 1.48
N ILE A 374 -13.89 -12.04 0.79
CA ILE A 374 -13.01 -11.06 1.41
C ILE A 374 -13.80 -9.88 1.97
N LEU A 375 -14.87 -9.44 1.30
CA LEU A 375 -15.77 -8.38 1.78
C LEU A 375 -16.56 -8.77 3.04
N ARG A 376 -16.57 -10.05 3.42
CA ARG A 376 -17.12 -10.51 4.71
C ARG A 376 -16.13 -10.38 5.87
N LEU A 377 -14.87 -10.09 5.62
CA LEU A 377 -13.88 -9.90 6.68
C LEU A 377 -14.18 -8.64 7.51
N SER A 378 -13.76 -8.66 8.77
CA SER A 378 -13.90 -7.54 9.70
C SER A 378 -12.52 -7.17 10.27
N PRO A 379 -11.96 -6.00 9.93
CA PRO A 379 -12.49 -5.02 8.97
C PRO A 379 -12.45 -5.51 7.52
N ARG A 380 -13.16 -4.84 6.61
CA ARG A 380 -13.10 -5.04 5.16
C ARG A 380 -11.80 -4.45 4.59
N PRO A 381 -10.99 -5.26 3.88
CA PRO A 381 -9.79 -4.75 3.24
C PRO A 381 -10.07 -3.65 2.21
N SER A 382 -9.24 -2.60 2.27
CA SER A 382 -9.26 -1.47 1.33
C SER A 382 -8.18 -1.58 0.25
N TYR A 383 -7.17 -2.43 0.48
CA TYR A 383 -6.13 -2.79 -0.47
C TYR A 383 -6.21 -4.28 -0.79
N ILE A 384 -6.28 -4.64 -2.06
CA ILE A 384 -6.28 -6.02 -2.53
C ILE A 384 -5.10 -6.19 -3.45
N MET A 385 -4.28 -7.20 -3.21
CA MET A 385 -3.12 -7.47 -4.03
C MET A 385 -3.16 -8.89 -4.59
N TYR A 386 -2.77 -9.05 -5.85
CA TYR A 386 -2.66 -10.35 -6.50
C TYR A 386 -1.21 -10.62 -6.89
N GLN A 387 -0.74 -11.82 -6.55
CA GLN A 387 0.59 -12.34 -6.89
C GLN A 387 0.50 -13.60 -7.73
#